data_AF-A0A8T3PLQ3-F1
#
_entry.id   AF-A0A8T3PLQ3-F1
#
_cell.length_a   1.000
_cell.length_b   1.000
_cell.length_c   1.000
_cell.angle_alpha   90.00
_cell.angle_beta   90.00
_cell.angle_gamma   90.00
#
_symmetry.space_group_name_H-M   'P 1'
#
loop_
_entity.id
_entity.type
_entity.pdbx_description
1 polymer ?
#
loop_
_entity_poly.entity_id
_entity_poly.type
_entity_poly.pdbx_seq_one_letter_code
_entity_poly.pdbx_strand_id
1 'polypeptide(L)'
;MMPRQDPKDDAFDPRLFTTWAEALKPVTPPPALRARLMARVRAEMGDEGLRTIRAGEGWVEFMPGIEFKMLYRDETTGARSLLARLDPGVAMPAHDHGFPEECLVLQGEITIGDITVCAGDYHFAAK
;
A
#
# COMPACT_ATOMS: atom_id res chain seq x y z
N MET A 1 -3.79 34.23 -29.46
CA MET A 1 -3.21 33.93 -28.13
C MET A 1 -2.18 32.84 -28.35
N MET A 2 -0.89 33.18 -28.32
CA MET A 2 0.18 32.19 -28.55
C MET A 2 0.39 31.34 -27.28
N PRO A 3 0.63 30.02 -27.42
CA PRO A 3 0.93 29.17 -26.27
C PRO A 3 2.27 29.59 -25.64
N ARG A 4 2.32 29.59 -24.31
CA ARG A 4 3.53 29.83 -23.53
C ARG A 4 4.49 28.67 -23.84
N GLN A 5 5.61 28.94 -24.50
CA GLN A 5 6.68 27.96 -24.65
C GLN A 5 7.37 27.82 -23.30
N ASP A 6 7.30 26.64 -22.70
CA ASP A 6 8.16 26.31 -21.57
C ASP A 6 9.61 26.21 -22.09
N PRO A 7 10.58 26.91 -21.45
CA PRO A 7 11.97 26.82 -21.86
C PRO A 7 12.45 25.37 -21.70
N LYS A 8 13.15 24.87 -22.71
CA LYS A 8 13.81 23.55 -22.68
C LYS A 8 14.76 23.48 -21.48
N ASP A 9 14.83 22.29 -20.88
CA ASP A 9 15.72 21.88 -19.78
C ASP A 9 17.22 22.17 -20.05
N ASP A 10 17.64 23.42 -19.90
CA ASP A 10 19.03 23.78 -19.56
C ASP A 10 19.18 23.73 -18.03
N ALA A 11 18.78 22.61 -17.43
CA ALA A 11 18.70 22.46 -15.98
C ALA A 11 20.11 22.42 -15.38
N PHE A 12 20.47 23.47 -14.64
CA PHE A 12 21.65 23.50 -13.79
C PHE A 12 21.73 22.24 -12.91
N ASP A 13 22.95 21.77 -12.62
CA ASP A 13 23.18 20.65 -11.70
C ASP A 13 22.38 20.86 -10.39
N PRO A 14 21.49 19.92 -10.01
CA PRO A 14 20.67 20.03 -8.80
C PRO A 14 21.48 20.35 -7.53
N ARG A 15 22.74 19.91 -7.46
CA ARG A 15 23.64 20.18 -6.33
C ARG A 15 24.06 21.64 -6.24
N LEU A 16 24.06 22.34 -7.36
CA LEU A 16 24.37 23.77 -7.44
C LEU A 16 23.27 24.61 -6.77
N PHE A 17 22.00 24.19 -6.88
CA PHE A 17 20.88 24.85 -6.19
C PHE A 17 21.00 24.76 -4.67
N THR A 18 21.41 23.62 -4.13
CA THR A 18 21.68 23.47 -2.68
C THR A 18 22.80 24.40 -2.24
N THR A 19 23.91 24.41 -2.99
CA THR A 19 25.07 25.27 -2.70
C THR A 19 24.69 26.76 -2.72
N TRP A 20 23.87 27.19 -3.69
CA TRP A 20 23.39 28.56 -3.76
C TRP A 20 22.38 28.89 -2.65
N ALA A 21 21.46 27.98 -2.34
CA ALA A 21 20.49 28.16 -1.25
C ALA A 21 21.19 28.34 0.11
N GLU A 22 22.25 27.58 0.36
CA GLU A 22 23.06 27.69 1.59
C GLU A 22 23.88 28.99 1.65
N ALA A 23 24.31 29.52 0.49
CA ALA A 23 25.05 30.78 0.40
C ALA A 23 24.15 32.02 0.59
N LEU A 24 22.82 31.89 0.50
CA LEU A 24 21.88 32.99 0.69
C LEU A 24 21.67 33.30 2.17
N LYS A 25 21.59 34.60 2.49
CA LYS A 25 21.20 35.04 3.83
C LYS A 25 19.74 34.66 4.09
N PRO A 26 19.41 33.98 5.21
CA PRO A 26 18.04 33.68 5.55
C PRO A 26 17.21 34.96 5.63
N VAL A 27 16.07 34.97 4.95
CA VAL A 27 15.08 36.04 5.05
C VAL A 27 13.94 35.52 5.93
N THR A 28 13.53 36.31 6.92
CA THR A 28 12.38 35.96 7.76
C THR A 28 11.10 36.08 6.92
N PRO A 29 10.38 34.98 6.66
CA PRO A 29 9.13 35.06 5.91
C PRO A 29 8.04 35.75 6.75
N PRO A 30 7.01 36.33 6.10
CA PRO A 30 5.84 36.85 6.80
C PRO A 30 5.22 35.76 7.68
N PRO A 31 4.83 36.04 8.95
CA PRO A 31 4.28 35.04 9.87
C PRO A 31 3.07 34.28 9.31
N ALA A 32 2.26 34.93 8.47
CA ALA A 32 1.09 34.35 7.83
C ALA A 32 1.42 33.33 6.73
N LEU A 33 2.64 33.35 6.17
CA LEU A 33 3.03 32.45 5.08
C LEU A 33 3.03 30.99 5.54
N ARG A 34 3.62 30.71 6.71
CA ARG A 34 3.67 29.36 7.28
C ARG A 34 2.27 28.84 7.55
N ALA A 35 1.42 29.65 8.17
CA ALA A 35 0.04 29.27 8.47
C ALA A 35 -0.75 28.93 7.20
N ARG A 36 -0.65 29.77 6.16
CA ARG A 36 -1.32 29.56 4.87
C ARG A 36 -0.84 28.30 4.14
N LEU A 37 0.47 28.04 4.11
CA LEU A 37 1.02 26.83 3.49
C LEU A 37 0.58 25.57 4.24
N MET A 38 0.63 25.58 5.57
CA MET A 38 0.21 24.42 6.37
C MET A 38 -1.29 24.15 6.24
N ALA A 39 -2.12 25.20 6.16
CA ALA A 39 -3.55 25.05 5.89
C ALA A 39 -3.79 24.44 4.51
N ARG A 40 -3.02 24.84 3.49
CA ARG A 40 -3.11 24.30 2.13
C ARG A 40 -2.66 22.83 2.06
N VAL A 41 -1.53 22.48 2.66
CA VAL A 41 -1.04 21.09 2.73
C VAL A 41 -2.08 20.20 3.41
N ARG A 42 -2.70 20.66 4.50
CA ARG A 42 -3.76 19.90 5.17
C ARG A 42 -5.03 19.77 4.33
N ALA A 43 -5.38 20.79 3.55
CA ALA A 43 -6.54 20.76 2.67
C ALA A 43 -6.29 19.89 1.41
N GLU A 44 -5.04 19.80 0.97
CA GLU A 44 -4.60 18.95 -0.16
C GLU A 44 -4.30 17.51 0.29
N MET A 45 -3.98 17.30 1.57
CA MET A 45 -4.02 15.99 2.24
C MET A 45 -5.48 15.58 2.49
N GLY A 46 -6.26 15.46 1.42
CA GLY A 46 -7.53 14.74 1.50
C GLY A 46 -7.28 13.25 1.75
N ASP A 47 -8.29 12.54 2.22
CA ASP A 47 -8.28 11.07 2.31
C ASP A 47 -8.35 10.39 0.92
N GLU A 48 -8.06 11.13 -0.16
CA GLU A 48 -8.12 10.63 -1.52
C GLU A 48 -7.10 9.47 -1.69
N GLY A 49 -7.62 8.27 -1.92
CA GLY A 49 -6.83 7.05 -2.05
C GLY A 49 -6.61 6.26 -0.75
N LEU A 50 -7.03 6.78 0.42
CA LEU A 50 -7.00 6.01 1.66
C LEU A 50 -8.20 5.06 1.73
N ARG A 51 -7.92 3.77 1.89
CA ARG A 51 -8.95 2.75 2.12
C ARG A 51 -8.76 2.12 3.49
N THR A 52 -9.80 2.21 4.32
CA THR A 52 -9.87 1.50 5.61
C THR A 52 -11.00 0.49 5.54
N ILE A 53 -10.72 -0.78 5.86
CA ILE A 53 -11.75 -1.81 6.02
C ILE A 53 -11.77 -2.22 7.48
N ARG A 54 -12.91 -2.06 8.18
CA ARG A 54 -12.98 -2.37 9.62
C ARG A 54 -12.93 -3.86 9.85
N ALA A 55 -12.47 -4.30 11.03
CA ALA A 55 -12.20 -5.71 11.32
C ALA A 55 -13.36 -6.66 10.97
N GLY A 56 -14.60 -6.30 11.32
CA GLY A 56 -15.79 -7.12 11.06
C GLY A 56 -16.44 -6.96 9.66
N GLU A 57 -15.95 -6.05 8.82
CA GLU A 57 -16.56 -5.78 7.51
C GLU A 57 -15.97 -6.66 6.40
N GLY A 58 -16.77 -7.02 5.41
CA GLY A 58 -16.28 -7.58 4.13
C GLY A 58 -15.88 -9.05 4.16
N TRP A 59 -16.25 -9.79 5.20
CA TRP A 59 -16.13 -11.25 5.22
C TRP A 59 -17.22 -11.90 4.39
N VAL A 60 -16.84 -12.90 3.60
CA VAL A 60 -17.74 -13.69 2.76
C VAL A 60 -17.37 -15.16 2.96
N GLU A 61 -18.37 -15.99 3.25
CA GLU A 61 -18.20 -17.44 3.28
C GLU A 61 -17.90 -17.93 1.85
N PHE A 62 -16.72 -18.53 1.69
CA PHE A 62 -16.29 -19.11 0.42
C PHE A 62 -16.77 -20.56 0.28
N MET A 63 -16.64 -21.31 1.37
CA MET A 63 -17.17 -22.65 1.55
C MET A 63 -17.34 -22.93 3.05
N PRO A 64 -18.06 -23.98 3.47
CA PRO A 64 -18.29 -24.26 4.89
C PRO A 64 -17.00 -24.26 5.70
N GLY A 65 -16.93 -23.36 6.69
CA GLY A 65 -15.77 -23.18 7.59
C GLY A 65 -14.57 -22.44 6.98
N ILE A 66 -14.71 -21.83 5.80
CA ILE A 66 -13.71 -20.96 5.20
C ILE A 66 -14.34 -19.63 4.77
N GLU A 67 -13.85 -18.54 5.33
CA GLU A 67 -14.25 -17.18 5.01
C GLU A 67 -13.08 -16.39 4.43
N PHE A 68 -13.37 -15.54 3.44
CA PHE A 68 -12.41 -14.60 2.89
C PHE A 68 -12.87 -13.16 3.05
N LYS A 69 -11.88 -12.27 3.14
CA LYS A 69 -12.09 -10.83 3.13
C LYS A 69 -11.10 -10.17 2.18
N MET A 70 -11.61 -9.64 1.07
CA MET A 70 -10.81 -8.95 0.08
C MET A 70 -10.35 -7.58 0.59
N LEU A 71 -9.04 -7.38 0.71
CA LEU A 71 -8.45 -6.11 1.15
C LEU A 71 -8.12 -5.20 -0.03
N TYR A 72 -7.52 -5.77 -1.06
CA TYR A 72 -7.06 -5.04 -2.24
C TYR A 72 -7.13 -5.92 -3.48
N ARG A 73 -7.46 -5.29 -4.62
CA ARG A 73 -7.41 -5.89 -5.93
C ARG A 73 -6.92 -4.84 -6.92
N ASP A 74 -5.87 -5.18 -7.65
CA ASP A 74 -5.44 -4.44 -8.83
C ASP A 74 -6.09 -5.10 -10.05
N GLU A 75 -6.95 -4.37 -10.75
CA GLU A 75 -7.63 -4.84 -11.95
C GLU A 75 -6.68 -4.96 -13.16
N THR A 76 -5.53 -4.25 -13.14
CA THR A 76 -4.56 -4.26 -14.24
C THR A 76 -3.63 -5.45 -14.14
N THR A 77 -3.04 -5.67 -12.96
CA THR A 77 -2.08 -6.76 -12.75
C THR A 77 -2.75 -8.05 -12.27
N GLY A 78 -3.97 -7.96 -11.74
CA GLY A 78 -4.65 -9.08 -11.08
C GLY A 78 -4.15 -9.36 -9.68
N ALA A 79 -3.19 -8.58 -9.15
CA ALA A 79 -2.66 -8.73 -7.79
C ALA A 79 -3.76 -8.54 -6.75
N ARG A 80 -3.74 -9.36 -5.69
CA ARG A 80 -4.76 -9.38 -4.65
C ARG A 80 -4.12 -9.49 -3.28
N SER A 81 -4.76 -8.87 -2.30
CA SER A 81 -4.49 -9.10 -0.88
C SER A 81 -5.81 -9.39 -0.19
N LEU A 82 -5.84 -10.43 0.62
CA LEU A 82 -7.05 -10.86 1.35
C LEU A 82 -6.67 -11.39 2.72
N LEU A 83 -7.65 -11.44 3.62
CA LEU A 83 -7.58 -12.25 4.82
C LEU A 83 -8.39 -13.53 4.61
N ALA A 84 -7.88 -14.62 5.15
CA ALA A 84 -8.54 -15.91 5.19
C ALA A 84 -8.77 -16.31 6.65
N ARG A 85 -9.96 -16.84 6.92
CA ARG A 85 -10.27 -17.48 8.19
C ARG A 85 -10.73 -18.90 7.90
N LEU A 86 -10.05 -19.85 8.51
CA LEU A 86 -10.31 -21.28 8.37
C LEU A 86 -10.67 -21.83 9.76
N ASP A 87 -11.79 -22.52 9.85
CA ASP A 87 -12.16 -23.25 11.07
C ASP A 87 -11.24 -24.46 11.30
N PRO A 88 -11.02 -24.89 12.55
CA PRO A 88 -10.16 -26.04 12.82
C PRO A 88 -10.60 -27.30 12.07
N GLY A 89 -9.64 -27.95 11.40
CA GLY A 89 -9.86 -29.20 10.67
C GLY A 89 -10.44 -29.05 9.26
N VAL A 90 -10.74 -27.83 8.80
CA VAL A 90 -11.07 -27.62 7.39
C VAL A 90 -9.81 -27.70 6.53
N ALA A 91 -9.96 -28.24 5.33
CA ALA A 91 -8.90 -28.31 4.34
C ALA A 91 -9.35 -27.57 3.08
N MET A 92 -8.50 -26.67 2.59
CA MET A 92 -8.67 -26.11 1.26
C MET A 92 -8.27 -27.18 0.23
N PRO A 93 -9.07 -27.43 -0.82
CA PRO A 93 -8.66 -28.30 -1.91
C PRO A 93 -7.35 -27.82 -2.54
N ALA A 94 -6.50 -28.77 -2.93
CA ALA A 94 -5.32 -28.47 -3.73
C ALA A 94 -5.75 -27.73 -5.01
N HIS A 95 -5.08 -26.63 -5.32
CA HIS A 95 -5.37 -25.80 -6.48
C HIS A 95 -4.07 -25.23 -7.06
N ASP A 96 -4.10 -24.98 -8.37
CA ASP A 96 -2.96 -24.40 -9.06
C ASP A 96 -2.90 -22.90 -8.83
N HIS A 97 -1.73 -22.41 -8.45
CA HIS A 97 -1.47 -20.99 -8.29
C HIS A 97 -1.30 -20.34 -9.67
N GLY A 98 -2.28 -19.53 -10.09
CA GLY A 98 -2.16 -18.74 -11.32
C GLY A 98 -1.05 -17.68 -11.26
N PHE A 99 -0.68 -17.28 -10.03
CA PHE A 99 0.31 -16.28 -9.62
C PHE A 99 1.01 -16.77 -8.34
N PRO A 100 2.24 -16.32 -8.04
CA PRO A 100 2.85 -16.59 -6.75
C PRO A 100 1.94 -16.16 -5.59
N GLU A 101 1.95 -16.92 -4.50
CA GLU A 101 1.17 -16.67 -3.30
C GLU A 101 2.08 -16.43 -2.09
N GLU A 102 1.70 -15.43 -1.30
CA GLU A 102 2.34 -15.05 -0.04
C GLU A 102 1.33 -15.16 1.09
N CYS A 103 1.63 -15.96 2.11
CA CYS A 103 0.78 -16.17 3.28
C CYS A 103 1.51 -15.79 4.56
N LEU A 104 0.93 -14.89 5.34
CA LEU A 104 1.36 -14.62 6.72
C LEU A 104 0.28 -15.11 7.67
N VAL A 105 0.63 -16.02 8.58
CA VAL A 105 -0.31 -16.51 9.58
C VAL A 105 -0.48 -15.46 10.67
N LEU A 106 -1.69 -14.93 10.82
CA LEU A 106 -1.99 -13.93 11.86
C LEU A 106 -2.39 -14.56 13.20
N GLN A 107 -3.04 -15.73 13.15
CA GLN A 107 -3.51 -16.46 14.33
C GLN A 107 -3.65 -17.95 14.00
N GLY A 108 -3.36 -18.80 14.98
CA GLY A 108 -3.47 -20.26 14.83
C GLY A 108 -2.31 -20.84 14.04
N GLU A 109 -2.59 -21.91 13.32
CA GLU A 109 -1.64 -22.63 12.48
C GLU A 109 -2.34 -23.24 11.27
N ILE A 110 -1.58 -23.49 10.21
CA ILE A 110 -2.03 -24.20 9.01
C ILE A 110 -0.93 -25.14 8.53
N THR A 111 -1.32 -26.32 8.09
CA THR A 111 -0.40 -27.30 7.49
C THR A 111 -0.47 -27.22 5.98
N ILE A 112 0.69 -26.99 5.36
CA ILE A 112 0.90 -26.87 3.92
C ILE A 112 1.90 -27.93 3.50
N GLY A 113 1.42 -28.99 2.84
CA GLY A 113 2.24 -30.18 2.58
C GLY A 113 2.73 -30.80 3.89
N ASP A 114 4.05 -30.92 4.05
CA ASP A 114 4.68 -31.50 5.24
C ASP A 114 5.06 -30.46 6.31
N ILE A 115 4.71 -29.18 6.10
CA ILE A 115 5.12 -28.08 6.96
C ILE A 115 3.90 -27.50 7.66
N THR A 116 3.97 -27.37 8.98
CA THR A 116 3.02 -26.56 9.76
C THR A 116 3.62 -25.18 9.98
N VAL A 117 2.89 -24.14 9.60
CA VAL A 117 3.24 -22.73 9.83
C VAL A 117 2.29 -22.13 10.87
N CYS A 118 2.85 -21.36 11.80
CA CYS A 118 2.17 -20.83 12.97
C CYS A 118 2.09 -19.29 12.93
N ALA A 119 1.34 -18.69 13.84
CA ALA A 119 1.23 -17.23 13.93
C ALA A 119 2.60 -16.51 13.90
N GLY A 120 2.77 -15.61 12.94
CA GLY A 120 4.02 -14.89 12.66
C GLY A 120 4.86 -15.49 11.53
N ASP A 121 4.61 -16.74 11.14
CA ASP A 121 5.32 -17.39 10.05
C ASP A 121 4.80 -16.93 8.68
N TYR A 122 5.74 -16.78 7.76
CA TYR A 122 5.51 -16.45 6.37
C TYR A 122 5.76 -17.68 5.50
N HIS A 123 4.84 -17.96 4.58
CA HIS A 123 4.95 -18.99 3.56
C HIS A 123 4.86 -18.37 2.17
N PHE A 124 5.74 -18.78 1.28
CA PHE A 124 5.72 -18.39 -0.14
C PHE A 124 5.53 -19.64 -0.99
N ALA A 125 4.48 -19.62 -1.82
CA ALA A 125 4.26 -20.63 -2.85
C ALA A 125 4.52 -19.99 -4.22
N ALA A 126 5.52 -20.51 -4.93
CA ALA A 126 5.71 -20.17 -6.33
C ALA A 126 4.57 -20.75 -7.19
N LYS A 127 4.43 -20.21 -8.40
CA LYS A 127 3.56 -20.78 -9.44
C LYS A 127 4.06 -22.14 -9.90
#